data_AF-G8PN59-F1
#
_entry.id   AF-G8PN59-F1
#
_cell.length_a   1.000
_cell.length_b   1.000
_cell.length_c   1.000
_cell.angle_alpha   90.00
_cell.angle_beta   90.00
_cell.angle_gamma   90.00
#
_symmetry.space_group_name_H-M   'P 1'
#
loop_
_entity.id
_entity.type
_entity.pdbx_description
1 polymer ?
#
loop_
_entity_poly.entity_id
_entity_poly.type
_entity_poly.pdbx_seq_one_letter_code
_entity_poly.pdbx_strand_id
1 'polypeptide(L)' 'MKQQSTTNTLLPWHELLHKACRELGWSPHTFWQATPKELEMALNPPGNQAARTLSRSTLEDLLHQFPDEQEPYPHD' A
#
# COMPACT_ATOMS: atom_id res chain seq x y z
N MET A 1 25.68 -1.19 -11.45
CA MET A 1 25.92 -2.18 -10.39
C MET A 1 25.12 -1.76 -9.15
N LYS A 2 23.93 -2.33 -8.93
CA LYS A 2 23.12 -2.03 -7.74
C LYS A 2 23.71 -2.86 -6.60
N GLN A 3 24.25 -2.17 -5.61
CA GLN A 3 25.01 -2.79 -4.52
C GLN A 3 24.08 -3.69 -3.73
N GLN A 4 24.42 -4.98 -3.72
CA GLN A 4 23.86 -5.97 -2.82
C GLN A 4 24.51 -5.73 -1.46
N SER A 5 23.85 -4.96 -0.60
CA SER A 5 24.24 -4.82 0.79
C SER A 5 23.88 -6.11 1.51
N THR A 6 24.86 -6.99 1.68
CA THR A 6 24.78 -8.11 2.63
C THR A 6 24.79 -7.54 4.05
N THR A 7 23.63 -7.09 4.54
CA THR A 7 23.45 -6.75 5.95
C THR A 7 23.19 -8.05 6.70
N ASN A 8 24.00 -8.33 7.72
CA ASN A 8 23.67 -9.27 8.78
C ASN A 8 22.36 -8.76 9.42
N THR A 9 21.23 -9.23 8.89
CA THR A 9 19.93 -8.57 9.06
C THR A 9 19.31 -9.10 10.33
N LEU A 10 19.56 -8.41 11.44
CA LEU A 10 18.65 -8.49 12.57
C LEU A 10 17.24 -8.18 12.04
N LEU A 11 16.30 -9.05 12.35
CA LEU A 11 14.91 -8.86 11.91
C LEU A 11 14.43 -7.47 12.38
N PRO A 12 13.78 -6.67 11.51
CA PRO A 12 13.42 -5.29 11.79
C PRO A 12 12.17 -5.21 12.70
N TRP A 13 12.24 -5.82 13.88
CA TRP A 13 11.10 -5.98 14.80
C TRP A 13 10.47 -4.65 15.22
N HIS A 14 11.27 -3.60 15.40
CA HIS A 14 10.77 -2.27 15.75
C HIS A 14 9.92 -1.66 14.64
N GLU A 15 10.33 -1.81 13.38
CA GLU A 15 9.56 -1.29 12.23
C GLU A 15 8.26 -2.06 12.02
N LEU A 16 8.32 -3.39 12.16
CA LEU A 16 7.15 -4.26 12.07
C LEU A 16 6.13 -3.94 13.17
N LEU A 17 6.58 -3.73 14.41
CA LEU A 17 5.73 -3.34 15.53
C LEU A 17 5.11 -1.96 15.30
N HIS A 18 5.90 -0.97 14.87
CA HIS A 18 5.39 0.37 14.55
C HIS A 18 4.32 0.32 13.45
N LYS A 19 4.55 -0.47 12.39
CA LYS A 19 3.59 -0.68 11.31
C LYS A 19 2.31 -1.36 11.80
N ALA A 20 2.42 -2.42 12.61
CA ALA A 20 1.26 -3.10 13.18
C ALA A 20 0.43 -2.18 14.09
N CYS A 21 1.06 -1.38 14.94
CA CYS A 21 0.36 -0.42 15.79
C CYS A 21 -0.36 0.66 14.98
N ARG A 22 0.27 1.18 13.91
CA ARG A 22 -0.28 2.31 13.15
C ARG A 22 -1.27 1.92 12.07
N GLU A 23 -1.00 0.85 11.33
CA GLU A 23 -1.81 0.45 10.18
C GLU A 23 -2.88 -0.57 10.55
N LEU A 24 -2.59 -1.48 11.48
CA LEU A 24 -3.53 -2.52 11.91
C LEU A 24 -4.25 -2.17 13.22
N GLY A 25 -3.81 -1.13 13.94
CA GLY A 25 -4.36 -0.75 15.24
C GLY A 25 -4.06 -1.76 16.35
N TRP A 26 -3.08 -2.64 16.14
CA TRP A 26 -2.75 -3.69 17.09
C TRP A 26 -2.04 -3.13 18.32
N SER A 27 -2.36 -3.68 19.50
CA SER A 27 -1.55 -3.43 20.69
C SER A 27 -0.20 -4.18 20.58
N PRO A 28 0.85 -3.73 21.28
CA PRO A 28 2.12 -4.48 21.33
C PRO A 28 1.94 -5.92 21.83
N HIS A 29 1.01 -6.15 22.75
CA HIS A 29 0.69 -7.48 23.24
C HIS A 29 0.15 -8.39 22.12
N THR A 30 -0.77 -7.87 21.30
CA THR A 30 -1.32 -8.59 20.15
C THR A 30 -0.22 -8.94 19.14
N PHE A 31 0.69 -8.01 18.86
CA PHE A 31 1.82 -8.24 17.96
C PHE A 31 2.74 -9.36 18.45
N TRP A 32 3.10 -9.38 19.74
CA TRP A 32 4.00 -10.39 20.29
C TRP A 32 3.34 -11.76 20.52
N GLN A 33 2.01 -11.83 20.56
CA GLN A 33 1.28 -13.10 20.58
C GLN A 33 1.02 -13.69 19.19
N ALA A 34 1.06 -12.85 18.16
CA ALA A 34 0.83 -13.30 16.79
C ALA A 34 1.95 -14.23 16.32
N THR A 35 1.57 -15.28 15.59
CA THR A 35 2.55 -16.16 14.94
C THR A 35 3.19 -15.45 13.74
N PRO A 36 4.40 -15.86 13.32
CA PRO A 36 5.04 -15.29 12.13
C PRO A 36 4.16 -15.36 10.86
N LYS A 37 3.37 -16.43 10.70
CA LYS A 37 2.46 -16.60 9.56
C LYS A 37 1.29 -15.62 9.61
N GLU A 38 0.75 -15.35 10.80
CA GLU A 38 -0.30 -14.34 10.98
C GLU A 38 0.25 -12.92 10.76
N LEU A 39 1.47 -12.65 11.21
CA LEU A 39 2.14 -11.37 10.94
C LEU A 39 2.36 -11.16 9.44
N GLU A 40 2.82 -12.18 8.72
CA GLU A 40 2.98 -12.13 7.27
C GLU A 40 1.63 -11.82 6.57
N MET A 41 0.58 -12.55 6.93
CA MET A 41 -0.75 -12.34 6.37
C MET A 41 -1.34 -10.97 6.68
N ALA A 42 -1.14 -10.47 7.91
CA ALA A 42 -1.67 -9.18 8.34
C ALA A 42 -0.92 -8.00 7.71
N LEU A 43 0.40 -8.11 7.55
CA LEU A 43 1.23 -7.05 6.97
C LEU A 43 1.23 -7.04 5.45
N ASN A 44 0.94 -8.19 4.82
CA ASN A 44 0.85 -8.33 3.37
C ASN A 44 -0.56 -8.79 2.97
N PRO A 45 -1.55 -7.87 2.96
CA PRO A 45 -2.92 -8.23 2.61
C PRO A 45 -2.95 -8.84 1.20
N PRO A 46 -3.81 -9.85 0.94
CA PRO A 46 -3.81 -10.63 -0.30
C PRO A 46 -4.08 -9.82 -1.59
N GLY A 47 -4.38 -8.53 -1.50
CA GLY A 47 -4.50 -7.59 -2.63
C GLY A 47 -3.33 -6.63 -2.82
N ASN A 48 -2.30 -6.68 -1.97
CA ASN A 48 -1.12 -5.80 -2.08
C ASN A 48 -0.01 -6.39 -2.98
N GLN A 49 -0.37 -7.34 -3.84
CA GLN A 49 0.40 -7.62 -5.06
C GLN A 49 0.24 -6.42 -5.98
N ALA A 50 0.97 -5.33 -5.68
CA ALA A 50 0.98 -4.11 -6.46
C ALA A 50 -0.44 -3.71 -6.91
N ALA A 51 -1.24 -3.15 -5.98
CA ALA A 51 -2.28 -2.23 -6.43
C ALA A 51 -1.55 -1.21 -7.30
N ARG A 52 -1.65 -1.39 -8.62
CA ARG A 52 -0.83 -0.73 -9.62
C ARG A 52 -1.23 0.72 -9.50
N THR A 53 -0.43 1.49 -8.77
CA THR A 53 -0.66 2.92 -8.57
C THR A 53 -0.83 3.50 -9.96
N LEU A 54 -1.99 4.12 -10.19
CA LEU A 54 -2.32 4.67 -11.50
C LEU A 54 -1.19 5.63 -11.90
N SER A 55 -0.51 5.33 -13.00
CA SER A 55 0.60 6.17 -13.44
C SER A 55 0.04 7.49 -13.97
N ARG A 56 0.87 8.53 -13.94
CA ARG A 56 0.52 9.83 -14.52
C ARG A 56 0.10 9.71 -15.99
N SER A 57 0.78 8.87 -16.75
CA SER A 57 0.44 8.61 -18.16
C SER A 57 -0.94 7.98 -18.31
N THR A 58 -1.29 7.00 -17.47
CA THR A 58 -2.62 6.37 -17.51
C THR A 58 -3.72 7.36 -17.15
N LEU A 59 -3.47 8.30 -16.23
CA LEU A 59 -4.41 9.39 -15.96
C LEU A 59 -4.64 10.27 -17.20
N GLU A 60 -3.56 10.65 -17.88
CA GLU A 60 -3.63 11.50 -19.07
C GLU A 60 -4.35 10.81 -20.24
N ASP A 61 -4.14 9.51 -20.42
CA ASP A 61 -4.86 8.71 -21.42
C ASP A 61 -6.36 8.65 -21.13
N LEU A 62 -6.75 8.56 -19.84
CA LEU A 62 -8.15 8.55 -19.42
C LEU A 62 -8.82 9.92 -19.63
N LEU A 63 -8.13 11.01 -19.29
CA LEU A 63 -8.65 12.37 -19.50
C LEU A 63 -8.87 12.68 -20.99
N HIS A 64 -8.03 12.15 -21.89
CA HIS A 64 -8.25 12.28 -23.33
C HIS A 64 -9.40 11.41 -23.84
N GLN A 65 -9.56 10.21 -23.29
CA GLN A 65 -10.62 9.27 -23.72
C GLN A 65 -12.01 9.68 -23.24
N PHE A 66 -12.09 10.33 -22.08
CA PHE A 66 -13.34 10.74 -21.44
C PHE A 66 -13.31 12.25 -21.14
N PRO A 67 -13.40 13.12 -22.16
CA PRO A 67 -13.49 14.56 -21.95
C PRO A 67 -14.84 14.89 -21.29
N ASP A 68 -14.81 15.75 -20.28
CA ASP A 68 -16.04 16.25 -19.66
C ASP A 68 -16.80 17.11 -20.67
N GLU A 69 -17.92 16.61 -21.18
CA GLU A 69 -18.86 17.42 -21.95
C GLU A 69 -19.66 18.28 -20.96
N GLN A 70 -19.52 19.61 -21.06
CA GLN A 70 -20.45 20.51 -20.41
C GLN A 70 -21.78 20.41 -21.16
N GLU A 71 -22.67 19.54 -20.68
CA GLU A 71 -24.06 19.56 -21.13
C GLU A 71 -24.58 20.99 -20.87
N PRO A 72 -24.98 21.74 -21.92
CA PRO A 72 -25.48 23.09 -21.72
C PRO A 72 -26.76 22.97 -20.90
N TYR A 73 -26.74 23.49 -19.67
CA TYR A 73 -27.94 23.64 -18.86
C TYR A 73 -28.98 24.40 -19.72
N PRO A 74 -30.15 23.81 -20.01
CA PRO A 74 -31.22 24.56 -20.66
C PRO A 74 -31.68 25.65 -19.70
N HIS A 75 -31.44 26.90 -20.06
CA HIS A 75 -32.09 28.04 -19.44
C HIS A 75 -33.51 28.12 -20.01
N ASP A 76 -34.49 27.66 -19.23
CA ASP A 76 -35.89 28.06 -19.36
C ASP A 76 -36.10 29.51 -18.86
#